data_AF-A0A953B0A6-F1
#
_entry.id   AF-A0A953B0A6-F1
#
_cell.length_a   1.000
_cell.length_b   1.000
_cell.length_c   1.000
_cell.angle_alpha   90.00
_cell.angle_beta   90.00
_cell.angle_gamma   90.00
#
_symmetry.space_group_name_H-M   'P 1'
#
loop_
_entity.id
_entity.type
_entity.pdbx_description
1 polymer ?
#
loop_
_entity_poly.entity_id
_entity_poly.type
_entity_poly.pdbx_seq_one_letter_code
_entity_poly.pdbx_strand_id
1 'polypeptide(L)'
;MTAAPPVAAGTGGPPPGVPHPEQVVGVTVAGQVFGIPVPRVREVLGPRPLTRVPLAAPEVAGLLNLRGRIVTVIDLARRLDMPAPGRPGRAMNVMVEHEGELYGLLVDAVGEVLALPPAGREAPPATLDRRWRRLCDGIHRLADGVLVVLDVPRLIEPEAGRLGRDREAPAPGPAHPSPSPG
;
A
#
# COMPACT_ATOMS: atom_id res chain seq x y z
N MET A 1 -31.42 5.30 -52.01
CA MET A 1 -31.20 6.03 -50.74
C MET A 1 -32.05 5.33 -49.68
N THR A 2 -31.46 4.44 -48.90
CA THR A 2 -32.19 3.66 -47.88
C THR A 2 -31.82 4.24 -46.51
N ALA A 3 -32.82 4.65 -45.74
CA ALA A 3 -32.65 5.28 -44.43
C ALA A 3 -32.34 4.19 -43.39
N ALA A 4 -31.27 4.36 -42.63
CA ALA A 4 -30.94 3.52 -41.49
C ALA A 4 -31.95 3.74 -40.34
N PRO A 5 -32.29 2.72 -39.54
CA PRO A 5 -33.12 2.89 -38.36
C PRO A 5 -32.33 3.60 -37.24
N PRO A 6 -33.02 4.27 -36.30
CA PRO A 6 -32.36 5.00 -35.22
C PRO A 6 -31.66 4.03 -34.26
N VAL A 7 -30.41 4.33 -33.94
CA VAL A 7 -29.67 3.67 -32.86
C VAL A 7 -30.30 4.10 -31.55
N ALA A 8 -31.04 3.18 -30.91
CA ALA A 8 -31.56 3.38 -29.58
C ALA A 8 -30.39 3.60 -28.61
N ALA A 9 -30.30 4.80 -28.04
CA ALA A 9 -29.45 5.09 -26.90
C ALA A 9 -29.96 4.30 -25.70
N GLY A 10 -29.43 3.09 -25.52
CA GLY A 10 -29.62 2.31 -24.31
C GLY A 10 -28.82 2.93 -23.17
N THR A 11 -29.40 3.89 -22.45
CA THR A 11 -29.02 4.20 -21.06
C THR A 11 -29.53 3.09 -20.14
N GLY A 12 -29.01 1.88 -20.34
CA GLY A 12 -29.11 0.81 -19.38
C GLY A 12 -27.97 0.97 -18.38
N GLY A 13 -28.25 1.55 -17.21
CA GLY A 13 -27.36 1.35 -16.06
C GLY A 13 -27.15 -0.16 -15.84
N PRO A 14 -25.97 -0.59 -15.36
CA PRO A 14 -25.68 -2.00 -15.17
C PRO A 14 -26.78 -2.67 -14.31
N PRO A 15 -27.21 -3.91 -14.63
CA PRO A 15 -28.26 -4.58 -13.89
C PRO A 15 -27.88 -4.68 -12.40
N PRO A 16 -28.81 -4.42 -11.47
CA PRO A 16 -28.54 -4.59 -10.04
C PRO A 16 -28.22 -6.07 -9.78
N GLY A 17 -26.99 -6.34 -9.34
CA GLY A 17 -26.53 -7.70 -9.02
C GLY A 17 -25.43 -8.26 -9.93
N VAL A 18 -24.95 -7.52 -10.95
CA VAL A 18 -23.67 -7.91 -11.58
C VAL A 18 -22.53 -7.61 -10.59
N PRO A 19 -21.69 -8.59 -10.23
CA PRO A 19 -20.50 -8.28 -9.46
C PRO A 19 -19.66 -7.31 -10.29
N HIS A 20 -19.44 -6.11 -9.74
CA HIS A 20 -18.69 -5.09 -10.44
C HIS A 20 -17.25 -5.55 -10.58
N PRO A 21 -16.60 -5.28 -11.73
CA PRO A 21 -15.19 -5.62 -11.89
C PRO A 21 -14.39 -4.95 -10.77
N GLU A 22 -13.52 -5.73 -10.15
CA GLU A 22 -12.60 -5.24 -9.14
C GLU A 22 -11.64 -4.26 -9.83
N GLN A 23 -11.65 -3.00 -9.40
CA GLN A 23 -10.74 -1.99 -9.95
C GLN A 23 -9.51 -1.90 -9.08
N VAL A 24 -8.34 -2.01 -9.71
CA VAL A 24 -7.05 -1.85 -9.03
C VAL A 24 -6.21 -0.80 -9.74
N VAL A 25 -5.42 -0.04 -8.99
CA VAL A 25 -4.33 0.76 -9.55
C VAL A 25 -3.10 -0.14 -9.66
N GLY A 26 -2.49 -0.19 -10.85
CA GLY A 26 -1.21 -0.84 -11.06
C GLY A 26 -0.10 -0.04 -10.40
N VAL A 27 0.77 -0.68 -9.62
CA VAL A 27 1.95 -0.07 -9.02
C VAL A 27 3.18 -0.92 -9.28
N THR A 28 4.30 -0.29 -9.60
CA THR A 28 5.57 -0.99 -9.80
C THR A 28 6.38 -0.98 -8.51
N VAL A 29 6.87 -2.14 -8.10
CA VAL A 29 7.73 -2.33 -6.92
C VAL A 29 8.85 -3.30 -7.29
N ALA A 30 10.10 -2.86 -7.14
CA ALA A 30 11.30 -3.60 -7.52
C ALA A 30 11.23 -4.19 -8.95
N GLY A 31 10.65 -3.42 -9.88
CA GLY A 31 10.49 -3.81 -11.29
C GLY A 31 9.29 -4.73 -11.59
N GLN A 32 8.49 -5.12 -10.60
CA GLN A 32 7.29 -5.95 -10.79
C GLN A 32 6.00 -5.14 -10.57
N VAL A 33 4.95 -5.42 -11.34
CA VAL A 33 3.65 -4.76 -11.21
C VAL A 33 2.73 -5.52 -10.23
N PHE A 34 2.10 -4.76 -9.34
CA PHE A 34 1.11 -5.22 -8.37
C PHE A 34 -0.17 -4.38 -8.47
N GLY A 35 -1.30 -4.94 -8.03
CA GLY A 35 -2.57 -4.23 -7.95
C GLY A 35 -2.87 -3.76 -6.53
N ILE A 36 -3.28 -2.50 -6.37
CA ILE A 36 -3.86 -1.98 -5.13
C ILE A 36 -5.34 -1.68 -5.39
N PRO A 37 -6.29 -2.19 -4.59
CA PRO A 37 -7.72 -1.91 -4.78
C PRO A 37 -8.01 -0.40 -4.77
N VAL A 38 -8.62 0.10 -5.85
CA VAL A 38 -9.00 1.52 -6.01
C VAL A 38 -9.80 2.05 -4.83
N PRO A 39 -10.76 1.31 -4.23
CA PRO A 39 -11.51 1.81 -3.08
C PRO A 39 -10.66 2.18 -1.86
N ARG A 40 -9.43 1.65 -1.76
CA ARG A 40 -8.48 1.95 -0.69
C ARG A 40 -7.60 3.16 -1.00
N VAL A 41 -7.47 3.55 -2.26
CA VAL A 41 -6.59 4.63 -2.71
C VAL A 41 -7.29 5.98 -2.53
N ARG A 42 -6.61 6.92 -1.88
CA ARG A 42 -7.11 8.28 -1.66
C ARG A 42 -6.47 9.29 -2.60
N GLU A 43 -5.16 9.22 -2.74
CA GLU A 43 -4.40 10.08 -3.65
C GLU A 43 -3.04 9.46 -3.98
N VAL A 44 -2.43 9.94 -5.05
CA VAL A 44 -1.07 9.57 -5.45
C VAL A 44 -0.20 10.82 -5.42
N LEU A 45 0.89 10.75 -4.67
CA LEU A 45 1.84 11.83 -4.53
C LEU A 45 3.16 11.45 -5.20
N GLY A 46 3.79 12.41 -5.87
CA GLY A 46 5.16 12.26 -6.35
C GLY A 46 6.19 12.13 -5.21
N PRO A 47 7.48 12.18 -5.54
CA PRO A 47 8.55 12.11 -4.54
C PRO A 47 8.40 13.22 -3.49
N ARG A 48 8.45 12.82 -2.22
CA ARG A 48 8.36 13.73 -1.06
C ARG A 48 9.47 13.37 -0.05
N PRO A 49 10.03 14.35 0.66
CA PRO A 49 10.96 14.07 1.75
C PRO A 49 10.24 13.34 2.88
N LEU A 50 10.89 12.33 3.44
CA LEU A 50 10.39 11.57 4.59
C LEU A 50 11.21 11.90 5.83
N THR A 51 10.54 12.08 6.95
CA THR A 51 11.17 12.19 8.26
C THR A 51 11.48 10.78 8.76
N ARG A 52 12.76 10.47 8.99
CA ARG A 52 13.16 9.16 9.53
C ARG A 52 12.63 8.98 10.95
N VAL A 53 12.15 7.77 11.24
CA VAL A 53 11.71 7.37 12.58
C VAL A 53 12.77 6.47 13.21
N PRO A 54 13.42 6.90 14.30
CA PRO A 54 14.35 6.04 15.03
C PRO A 54 13.64 4.76 15.52
N LEU A 55 14.35 3.63 15.45
CA LEU A 55 13.88 2.32 15.96
C LEU A 55 12.61 1.78 15.29
N ALA A 56 12.16 2.36 14.17
CA ALA A 56 11.02 1.83 13.43
C ALA A 56 11.33 0.48 12.76
N ALA A 57 10.28 -0.26 12.44
CA ALA A 57 10.40 -1.51 11.69
C ALA A 57 11.08 -1.25 10.32
N PRO A 58 11.86 -2.21 9.78
CA PRO A 58 12.61 -2.02 8.54
C PRO A 58 11.76 -1.59 7.33
N GLU A 59 10.50 -2.04 7.28
CA GLU A 59 9.52 -1.68 6.26
C GLU A 59 9.00 -0.24 6.37
N VAL A 60 9.19 0.44 7.50
CA VAL A 60 8.79 1.84 7.67
C VAL A 60 9.83 2.73 7.00
N ALA A 61 9.43 3.38 5.90
CA ALA A 61 10.27 4.34 5.18
C ALA A 61 10.44 5.65 5.97
N GLY A 62 9.42 6.04 6.74
CA GLY A 62 9.43 7.22 7.58
C GLY A 62 8.04 7.82 7.77
N LEU A 63 8.00 9.11 8.11
CA LEU A 63 6.78 9.90 8.25
C LEU A 63 6.72 10.97 7.16
N LEU A 64 5.52 11.25 6.69
CA LEU A 64 5.20 12.32 5.75
C LEU A 64 4.22 13.28 6.40
N ASN A 65 4.50 14.59 6.35
CA ASN A 65 3.51 15.60 6.72
C ASN A 65 2.64 15.92 5.50
N LEU A 66 1.37 15.54 5.58
CA LEU A 66 0.38 15.80 4.55
C LEU A 66 -0.70 16.74 5.11
N ARG A 67 -0.67 18.00 4.66
CA ARG A 67 -1.65 19.05 5.05
C ARG A 67 -1.80 19.18 6.58
N GLY A 68 -0.70 19.05 7.33
CA GLY A 68 -0.70 19.15 8.80
C GLY A 68 -1.00 17.84 9.53
N ARG A 69 -1.27 16.74 8.81
CA ARG A 69 -1.41 15.40 9.39
C ARG A 69 -0.13 14.59 9.17
N ILE A 70 0.29 13.87 10.21
CA ILE A 70 1.42 12.96 10.14
C ILE A 70 0.93 11.63 9.56
N VAL A 71 1.57 11.17 8.50
CA VAL A 71 1.25 9.92 7.81
C VAL A 71 2.45 8.99 7.86
N THR A 72 2.23 7.74 8.27
CA THR A 72 3.26 6.69 8.22
C THR A 72 3.43 6.19 6.79
N VAL A 73 4.67 6.16 6.31
CA VAL A 73 5.01 5.67 4.97
C VAL A 73 5.73 4.33 5.07
N ILE A 74 5.22 3.34 4.34
CA ILE A 74 5.74 1.96 4.28
C ILE A 74 6.41 1.75 2.93
N ASP A 75 7.65 1.27 2.96
CA ASP A 75 8.38 0.83 1.77
C ASP A 75 7.86 -0.54 1.32
N LEU A 76 7.09 -0.55 0.23
CA LEU A 76 6.51 -1.79 -0.29
C LEU A 76 7.55 -2.81 -0.70
N ALA A 77 8.70 -2.39 -1.23
CA ALA A 77 9.72 -3.35 -1.62
C ALA A 77 10.25 -4.09 -0.39
N ARG A 78 10.53 -3.37 0.71
CA ARG A 78 10.92 -3.99 1.99
C ARG A 78 9.78 -4.80 2.60
N ARG A 79 8.55 -4.31 2.53
CA ARG A 79 7.37 -5.01 3.06
C ARG A 79 7.10 -6.33 2.32
N LEU A 80 7.40 -6.38 1.03
CA LEU A 80 7.29 -7.57 0.19
C LEU A 80 8.57 -8.43 0.15
N ASP A 81 9.60 -8.07 0.93
CA ASP A 81 10.90 -8.75 0.94
C ASP A 81 11.62 -8.78 -0.41
N MET A 82 11.34 -7.78 -1.25
CA MET A 82 11.92 -7.67 -2.58
C MET A 82 13.26 -6.93 -2.52
N PRO A 83 14.29 -7.39 -3.25
CA PRO A 83 15.53 -6.66 -3.37
C PRO A 83 15.24 -5.34 -4.09
N ALA A 84 15.33 -4.22 -3.37
CA ALA A 84 15.24 -2.88 -3.95
C ALA A 84 16.66 -2.37 -4.24
N PRO A 85 17.18 -2.50 -5.47
CA PRO A 85 18.45 -1.88 -5.82
C PRO A 85 18.28 -0.36 -5.74
N GLY A 86 18.98 0.28 -4.80
CA GLY A 86 19.13 1.74 -4.67
C GLY A 86 17.99 2.55 -5.30
N ARG A 87 16.86 2.65 -4.58
CA ARG A 87 15.62 3.25 -5.08
C ARG A 87 15.92 4.60 -5.76
N PRO A 88 15.69 4.74 -7.08
CA PRO A 88 15.96 5.99 -7.78
C PRO A 88 15.10 7.10 -7.18
N GLY A 89 15.54 8.36 -7.29
CA GLY A 89 14.86 9.55 -6.76
C GLY A 89 13.47 9.87 -7.33
N ARG A 90 12.75 8.86 -7.85
CA ARG A 90 11.43 8.91 -8.49
C ARG A 90 10.34 8.15 -7.72
N ALA A 91 10.63 7.71 -6.49
CA ALA A 91 9.65 7.00 -5.67
C ALA A 91 8.34 7.78 -5.51
N MET A 92 7.21 7.10 -5.71
CA MET A 92 5.87 7.66 -5.57
C MET A 92 5.24 7.15 -4.27
N ASN A 93 4.30 7.93 -3.72
CA ASN A 93 3.55 7.55 -2.53
C ASN A 93 2.09 7.36 -2.92
N VAL A 94 1.59 6.14 -2.78
CA VAL A 94 0.15 5.85 -2.91
C VAL A 94 -0.47 5.96 -1.53
N MET A 95 -1.32 6.97 -1.34
CA MET A 95 -1.97 7.20 -0.06
C MET A 95 -3.19 6.29 0.05
N VAL A 96 -3.21 5.45 1.07
CA VAL A 96 -4.29 4.49 1.33
C VAL A 96 -4.89 4.71 2.70
N GLU A 97 -6.19 4.42 2.83
CA GLU A 97 -6.91 4.56 4.09
C GLU A 97 -7.33 3.22 4.67
N HIS A 98 -7.17 3.09 5.98
CA HIS A 98 -7.65 1.95 6.75
C HIS A 98 -8.07 2.39 8.14
N GLU A 99 -9.28 2.01 8.55
CA GLU A 99 -9.87 2.36 9.85
C GLU A 99 -9.79 3.87 10.19
N GLY A 100 -9.92 4.73 9.17
CA GLY A 100 -9.89 6.20 9.33
C GLY A 100 -8.49 6.81 9.39
N GLU A 101 -7.45 5.98 9.40
CA GLU A 101 -6.04 6.39 9.37
C GLU A 101 -5.49 6.34 7.95
N LEU A 102 -4.63 7.32 7.63
CA LEU A 102 -4.01 7.46 6.31
C LEU A 102 -2.57 6.95 6.36
N TYR A 103 -2.23 6.09 5.41
CA TYR A 103 -0.90 5.50 5.24
C TYR A 103 -0.36 5.81 3.86
N GLY A 104 0.96 5.98 3.76
CA GLY A 104 1.66 6.08 2.49
C GLY A 104 2.28 4.76 2.10
N LEU A 105 2.09 4.34 0.86
CA LEU A 105 2.70 3.18 0.25
C LEU A 105 3.76 3.65 -0.74
N LEU A 106 5.03 3.48 -0.39
CA LEU A 106 6.15 3.93 -1.20
C LEU A 106 6.44 2.89 -2.30
N VAL A 107 6.25 3.29 -3.55
CA VAL A 107 6.37 2.45 -4.77
C VAL A 107 7.28 3.11 -5.79
N ASP A 108 7.77 2.37 -6.78
CA ASP A 108 8.70 2.91 -7.78
C ASP A 108 7.95 3.75 -8.81
N ALA A 109 6.78 3.30 -9.23
CA ALA A 109 5.91 4.00 -10.15
C ALA A 109 4.44 3.62 -9.93
N VAL A 110 3.54 4.49 -10.35
CA VAL A 110 2.10 4.22 -10.44
C VAL A 110 1.73 4.16 -11.91
N GLY A 111 1.06 3.08 -12.30
CA GLY A 111 0.56 2.82 -13.64
C GLY A 111 -0.93 3.11 -13.78
N GLU A 112 -1.56 2.46 -14.74
CA GLU A 112 -2.98 2.64 -15.06
C GLU A 112 -3.92 1.91 -14.09
N VAL A 113 -5.19 2.28 -14.13
CA VAL A 113 -6.26 1.57 -13.42
C VAL A 113 -6.74 0.41 -14.29
N LEU A 114 -6.72 -0.79 -13.72
CA LEU A 114 -7.12 -2.02 -14.37
C LEU A 114 -8.48 -2.46 -13.83
N ALA A 115 -9.41 -2.77 -14.73
CA ALA A 115 -10.69 -3.38 -14.40
C ALA A 115 -10.56 -4.91 -14.51
N LEU A 116 -10.60 -5.59 -13.36
CA LEU A 116 -10.40 -7.02 -13.27
C LEU A 116 -11.76 -7.73 -13.17
N PRO A 117 -12.09 -8.63 -14.13
CA PRO A 117 -13.33 -9.39 -14.04
C PRO A 117 -13.28 -10.33 -12.82
N PRO A 118 -14.36 -10.43 -12.03
CA PRO A 118 -14.38 -11.25 -10.82
C PRO A 118 -14.08 -12.73 -11.09
N ALA A 119 -14.50 -13.23 -12.26
CA ALA A 119 -14.28 -14.61 -12.69
C ALA A 119 -12.80 -14.95 -12.96
N GLY A 120 -11.92 -13.95 -13.12
CA GLY A 120 -10.49 -14.14 -13.35
C GLY A 120 -9.66 -14.16 -12.07
N ARG A 121 -10.29 -14.03 -10.90
CA ARG A 121 -9.61 -14.04 -9.60
C ARG A 121 -9.33 -15.47 -9.17
N GLU A 122 -8.05 -15.78 -8.98
CA GLU A 122 -7.57 -17.03 -8.41
C GLU A 122 -7.04 -16.83 -7.00
N ALA A 123 -7.17 -17.86 -6.16
CA ALA A 123 -6.54 -17.87 -4.86
C ALA A 123 -5.01 -17.99 -5.02
N PRO A 124 -4.22 -17.38 -4.11
CA PRO A 124 -2.78 -17.55 -4.13
C PRO A 124 -2.40 -19.03 -4.04
N PRO A 125 -1.52 -19.56 -4.92
CA PRO A 125 -1.23 -20.97 -4.97
C PRO A 125 -0.60 -21.44 -3.66
N ALA A 126 -0.86 -22.70 -3.28
CA ALA A 126 -0.38 -23.24 -2.01
C ALA A 126 1.15 -23.29 -1.91
N THR A 127 1.84 -23.31 -3.05
CA THR A 127 3.29 -23.28 -3.21
C THR A 127 3.91 -21.90 -2.96
N LEU A 128 3.10 -20.83 -2.94
CA LEU A 128 3.56 -19.49 -2.63
C LEU A 128 3.94 -19.40 -1.15
N ASP A 129 5.01 -18.66 -0.85
CA ASP A 129 5.47 -18.45 0.53
C ASP A 129 4.34 -17.92 1.44
N ARG A 130 4.36 -18.33 2.71
CA ARG A 130 3.28 -17.99 3.66
C ARG A 130 3.13 -16.50 3.88
N ARG A 131 4.22 -15.72 3.86
CA ARG A 131 4.18 -14.25 3.99
C ARG A 131 3.48 -13.66 2.78
N TRP A 132 3.90 -14.08 1.58
CA TRP A 132 3.29 -13.65 0.32
C TRP A 132 1.80 -13.97 0.24
N ARG A 133 1.38 -15.17 0.66
CA ARG A 133 -0.04 -15.55 0.71
C ARG A 133 -0.87 -14.69 1.65
N ARG A 134 -0.28 -14.15 2.72
CA ARG A 134 -0.96 -13.23 3.66
C ARG A 134 -1.07 -11.81 3.12
N LEU A 135 -0.12 -11.38 2.30
CA LEU A 135 -0.10 -10.03 1.72
C LEU A 135 -0.86 -9.95 0.38
N CYS A 136 -1.34 -11.08 -0.12
CA CYS A 136 -2.04 -11.21 -1.38
C CYS A 136 -3.55 -11.41 -1.14
N ASP A 137 -4.38 -10.50 -1.62
CA ASP A 137 -5.84 -10.66 -1.62
C ASP A 137 -6.29 -11.61 -2.75
N GLY A 138 -5.62 -11.57 -3.91
CA GLY A 138 -5.92 -12.44 -5.04
C GLY A 138 -4.90 -12.34 -6.17
N ILE A 139 -4.97 -13.27 -7.11
CA ILE A 139 -4.13 -13.27 -8.31
C ILE A 139 -5.03 -13.26 -9.54
N HIS A 140 -4.74 -12.41 -10.51
CA HIS A 140 -5.42 -12.36 -11.78
C HIS A 140 -4.46 -12.73 -12.91
N ARG A 141 -4.90 -13.59 -13.83
CA ARG A 141 -4.16 -13.82 -15.09
C ARG A 141 -4.43 -12.67 -16.04
N LEU A 142 -3.35 -12.08 -16.54
CA LEU A 142 -3.36 -11.12 -17.64
C LEU A 142 -2.84 -11.80 -18.91
N ALA A 143 -2.97 -11.15 -20.06
CA ALA A 143 -2.48 -11.69 -21.33
C ALA A 143 -0.97 -12.02 -21.28
N ASP A 144 -0.18 -11.17 -20.63
CA ASP A 144 1.29 -11.27 -20.59
C ASP A 144 1.85 -11.69 -19.23
N GLY A 145 1.02 -12.23 -18.33
CA GLY A 145 1.50 -12.70 -17.02
C GLY A 145 0.43 -12.77 -15.95
N VAL A 146 0.85 -12.47 -14.71
CA VAL A 146 -0.03 -12.47 -13.54
C VAL A 146 0.04 -11.13 -12.83
N LEU A 147 -1.11 -10.67 -12.34
CA LEU A 147 -1.22 -9.51 -11.48
C LEU A 147 -1.59 -9.98 -10.08
N VAL A 148 -0.72 -9.68 -9.13
CA VAL A 148 -0.97 -9.93 -7.71
C VAL A 148 -1.67 -8.72 -7.13
N VAL A 149 -2.89 -8.91 -6.62
CA VAL A 149 -3.65 -7.89 -5.90
C VAL A 149 -3.26 -7.96 -4.43
N LEU A 150 -2.81 -6.85 -3.88
CA LEU A 150 -2.28 -6.76 -2.53
C LEU A 150 -3.38 -6.49 -1.51
N ASP A 151 -3.31 -7.20 -0.39
CA ASP A 151 -4.14 -6.96 0.79
C ASP A 151 -3.58 -5.74 1.55
N VAL A 152 -4.15 -4.57 1.28
CA VAL A 152 -3.73 -3.29 1.88
C VAL A 152 -3.77 -3.31 3.41
N PRO A 153 -4.86 -3.75 4.09
CA PRO A 153 -4.86 -3.96 5.54
C PRO A 153 -3.64 -4.74 6.04
N ARG A 154 -3.31 -5.87 5.41
CA ARG A 154 -2.16 -6.70 5.80
C ARG A 154 -0.81 -6.05 5.51
N LEU A 155 -0.74 -5.19 4.50
CA LEU A 155 0.48 -4.43 4.20
C LEU A 155 0.80 -3.39 5.28
N ILE A 156 -0.23 -2.75 5.85
CA ILE A 156 -0.07 -1.65 6.81
C ILE A 156 -0.09 -2.09 8.27
N GLU A 157 -0.63 -3.28 8.56
CA GLU A 157 -0.49 -3.90 9.88
C GLU A 157 1.01 -4.02 10.21
N PRO A 158 1.54 -3.25 11.17
CA PRO A 158 2.89 -3.52 11.64
C PRO A 158 2.92 -4.96 12.13
N GLU A 159 3.99 -5.70 11.88
CA GLU A 159 4.16 -6.98 12.59
C GLU A 159 4.23 -6.63 14.09
N ALA A 160 3.09 -6.75 14.77
CA ALA A 160 2.91 -6.38 16.17
C ALA A 160 3.76 -7.31 17.02
N GLY A 161 5.03 -6.94 17.22
CA GLY A 161 5.98 -7.83 17.89
C GLY A 161 7.28 -7.22 18.38
N ARG A 162 7.55 -5.92 18.24
CA ARG A 162 8.83 -5.35 18.75
C ARG A 162 8.80 -3.95 19.37
N LEU A 163 7.71 -3.20 19.28
CA LEU A 163 7.61 -1.90 19.95
C LEU A 163 6.31 -1.84 20.77
N GLY A 164 6.41 -2.00 22.09
CA GLY A 164 5.33 -1.53 22.98
C GLY A 164 4.86 -2.44 24.12
N ARG A 165 5.65 -3.38 24.65
CA ARG A 165 5.31 -4.01 25.94
C ARG A 165 6.32 -3.95 27.08
N ASP A 166 7.50 -3.34 26.91
CA ASP A 166 8.47 -3.17 28.00
C ASP A 166 9.04 -1.74 28.07
N ARG A 167 8.17 -0.74 28.27
CA ARG A 167 8.62 0.58 28.77
C ARG A 167 7.80 1.00 29.98
N GLU A 168 8.04 0.28 31.09
CA GLU A 168 8.16 0.96 32.37
C GLU A 168 9.25 2.02 32.18
N ALA A 169 8.90 3.31 32.29
CA ALA A 169 9.90 4.37 32.28
C ALA A 169 10.88 4.10 33.43
N PRO A 170 12.21 4.11 33.21
CA PRO A 170 13.12 4.09 34.35
C PRO A 170 12.81 5.33 35.19
N ALA A 171 12.42 5.11 36.46
CA ALA A 171 12.22 6.17 37.42
C ALA A 171 13.44 7.10 37.39
N PRO A 172 13.25 8.43 37.48
CA PRO A 172 14.39 9.36 37.52
C PRO A 172 15.30 8.95 38.69
N GLY A 173 16.52 8.54 38.36
CA GLY A 173 17.53 8.20 39.35
C GLY A 173 17.80 9.39 40.29
N PRO A 174 18.24 9.14 41.53
CA PRO A 174 18.39 10.20 42.52
C PRO A 174 19.35 11.28 42.00
N ALA A 175 18.90 12.53 42.06
CA ALA A 175 19.68 13.69 41.69
C ALA A 175 21.00 13.71 42.48
N HIS A 176 22.13 13.70 41.78
CA HIS A 176 23.43 13.94 42.38
C HIS A 176 23.48 15.37 42.93
N PRO A 177 23.92 15.60 44.18
CA PRO A 177 24.06 16.96 44.70
C PRO A 177 25.23 17.66 43.99
N SER A 178 24.95 18.85 43.46
CA SER A 178 25.96 19.77 42.92
C SER A 178 27.07 20.04 43.95
N PRO A 179 28.35 20.09 43.54
CA PRO A 179 29.40 20.56 44.43
C PRO A 179 29.29 22.09 44.61
N SER A 180 29.23 22.53 45.86
CA SER A 180 29.38 23.94 46.24
C SER A 180 30.79 24.44 45.85
N PRO A 181 30.94 25.65 45.30
CA PRO A 181 32.26 26.25 45.14
C PRO A 181 32.76 26.76 46.49
N GLY A 182 34.01 26.39 46.82
CA GLY A 182 34.79 27.00 47.89
C GLY A 182 35.52 28.26 47.44
#